data_AF-A0A6J1HSF3-F1
#
_entry.id   AF-A0A6J1HSF3-F1
#
_cell.length_a   1.000
_cell.length_b   1.000
_cell.length_c   1.000
_cell.angle_alpha   90.00
_cell.angle_beta   90.00
_cell.angle_gamma   90.00
#
_symmetry.space_group_name_H-M   'P 1'
#
loop_
_entity.id
_entity.type
_entity.pdbx_description
1 polymer ?
#
loop_
_entity_poly.entity_id
_entity_poly.type
_entity_poly.pdbx_seq_one_letter_code
_entity_poly.pdbx_strand_id
1 'polypeptide(L)'
;MPTACRFMEKVLILYFTEGYNSRICGPYATSRLLLKQLQNLGFQVCSPDSSEGPCIVREKQILMGHECVSIGVTDDAVTMTASYLKEGKHIERRNICSNILVGADGAGSTVRRLVGIEMKGEKNLQKLVSIHFFSRELGEYLLTERPGMLYFIFNIEAIGVLVAHDLKQGEFILQVPFYPPQQNIEDFCPKMCEEIIFNLVGLNLCDVDVQDVKPWIMHAEVAEKFIACQNRVLLAGDAAHRFPPAGGFGMNTGIQDVHNLAWKLAAVLQDIASPSILNTYEMERKPIALLNTALSVKNFKAAMEVPAALGLDPKIANSVHQAVNHGLGSVLSSSLQRTVLDGIFKIGRLQLSDTLLNEKNPVGSSRLAKLSHIFDEGKSLQLQFPAEDLGFRYSEGALIPDNNQLGGREEPTGRRRRYIPSADPGSKLPHMNVRALASMEVISTLDLVSGDKVEFLLIIAPLPEFYRLARAALMVAEEFKTSVRVCILWSADITRIESSSKEELAPWENYIDVQEIRQPSTSTASWWDVCQMTDKGAILVRPDEHVAWRVKSGVSGDPNTELRRVFTSLLK
;
A
#
# COMPACT_ATOMS: atom_id res chain seq x y z
N MET A 1 13.96 -34.28 28.49
CA MET A 1 13.98 -33.01 29.25
C MET A 1 15.43 -32.56 29.45
N PRO A 2 15.70 -31.25 29.52
CA PRO A 2 14.72 -30.17 29.56
C PRO A 2 14.62 -29.39 28.24
N THR A 3 13.43 -29.23 27.64
CA THR A 3 12.51 -28.11 27.93
C THR A 3 13.21 -26.75 28.00
N ALA A 4 13.63 -26.22 26.84
CA ALA A 4 14.10 -24.84 26.70
C ALA A 4 13.75 -24.16 25.36
N CYS A 5 12.76 -24.68 24.59
CA CYS A 5 12.11 -23.93 23.49
C CYS A 5 10.73 -23.42 23.91
N ARG A 6 10.52 -23.15 25.20
CA ARG A 6 9.35 -22.42 25.66
C ARG A 6 9.66 -20.93 25.57
N PHE A 7 8.85 -20.24 24.78
CA PHE A 7 8.52 -18.82 24.91
C PHE A 7 9.33 -17.73 24.21
N MET A 8 10.33 -17.99 23.34
CA MET A 8 11.22 -16.89 22.95
C MET A 8 11.12 -16.20 21.59
N GLU A 9 10.42 -16.65 20.54
CA GLU A 9 10.25 -15.82 19.32
C GLU A 9 8.96 -16.14 18.57
N LYS A 10 7.88 -15.44 18.91
CA LYS A 10 6.54 -15.77 18.41
C LYS A 10 6.27 -15.30 16.97
N VAL A 11 6.91 -14.23 16.49
CA VAL A 11 6.87 -13.78 15.08
C VAL A 11 8.22 -13.21 14.71
N LEU A 12 8.77 -13.66 13.57
CA LEU A 12 9.94 -13.03 12.97
C LEU A 12 9.50 -12.29 11.72
N ILE A 13 9.61 -10.96 11.76
CA ILE A 13 9.45 -10.12 10.57
C ILE A 13 10.85 -9.94 10.00
N LEU A 14 11.11 -10.58 8.86
CA LEU A 14 12.35 -10.39 8.15
C LEU A 14 12.29 -9.08 7.36
N TYR A 15 13.10 -8.12 7.78
CA TYR A 15 13.37 -6.93 6.99
C TYR A 15 14.68 -7.14 6.23
N PHE A 16 14.59 -7.49 4.95
CA PHE A 16 15.74 -7.51 4.06
C PHE A 16 15.75 -6.22 3.24
N THR A 17 16.68 -5.33 3.56
CA THR A 17 17.05 -4.29 2.61
C THR A 17 18.05 -4.89 1.64
N GLU A 18 17.81 -4.76 0.34
CA GLU A 18 18.86 -4.89 -0.66
C GLU A 18 20.09 -4.07 -0.23
N GLY A 19 21.25 -4.74 -0.18
CA GLY A 19 22.60 -4.17 -0.22
C GLY A 19 22.88 -2.90 0.60
N TYR A 20 23.70 -3.04 1.64
CA TYR A 20 24.34 -1.93 2.38
C TYR A 20 25.23 -1.02 1.49
N ASN A 21 25.45 -1.36 0.22
CA ASN A 21 26.40 -0.68 -0.68
C ASN A 21 25.78 0.13 -1.83
N SER A 22 24.46 0.20 -1.97
CA SER A 22 23.82 1.02 -3.01
C SER A 22 23.27 2.32 -2.42
N ARG A 23 23.85 3.46 -2.79
CA ARG A 23 23.39 4.81 -2.42
C ARG A 23 22.04 5.16 -3.11
N ILE A 24 20.97 4.40 -2.86
CA ILE A 24 19.64 4.65 -3.44
C ILE A 24 18.80 5.54 -2.51
N CYS A 25 18.61 6.80 -2.90
CA CYS A 25 17.39 7.63 -2.79
C CYS A 25 16.61 7.75 -1.46
N GLY A 26 15.54 8.57 -1.47
CA GLY A 26 14.61 8.90 -0.38
C GLY A 26 14.24 7.82 0.66
N PRO A 27 14.29 6.50 0.40
CA PRO A 27 14.17 5.51 1.46
C PRO A 27 15.21 5.59 2.58
N TYR A 28 16.38 6.23 2.47
CA TYR A 28 17.32 6.28 3.63
C TYR A 28 16.93 7.30 4.70
N ALA A 29 16.38 8.46 4.33
CA ALA A 29 15.83 9.38 5.32
C ALA A 29 14.66 8.70 6.04
N THR A 30 13.74 8.11 5.27
CA THR A 30 12.59 7.37 5.80
C THR A 30 13.01 6.13 6.59
N SER A 31 13.93 5.30 6.08
CA SER A 31 14.41 4.09 6.77
C SER A 31 15.20 4.42 8.02
N ARG A 32 16.02 5.49 8.01
CA ARG A 32 16.72 5.95 9.22
C ARG A 32 15.72 6.47 10.25
N LEU A 33 14.70 7.22 9.83
CA LEU A 33 13.63 7.70 10.71
C LEU A 33 12.79 6.53 11.26
N LEU A 34 12.44 5.56 10.42
CA LEU A 34 11.72 4.34 10.80
C LEU A 34 12.55 3.47 11.75
N LEU A 35 13.83 3.24 11.45
CA LEU A 35 14.74 2.52 12.35
C LEU A 35 14.87 3.24 13.70
N LYS A 36 14.94 4.58 13.70
CA LYS A 36 14.95 5.36 14.93
C LYS A 36 13.64 5.22 15.72
N GLN A 37 12.49 5.21 15.03
CA GLN A 37 11.20 4.96 15.66
C GLN A 37 11.13 3.55 16.25
N LEU A 38 11.59 2.53 15.52
CA LEU A 38 11.66 1.15 16.01
C LEU A 38 12.62 1.04 17.20
N GLN A 39 13.77 1.71 17.17
CA GLN A 39 14.69 1.78 18.32
C GLN A 39 14.04 2.41 19.55
N ASN A 40 13.24 3.47 19.38
CA ASN A 40 12.46 4.06 20.47
C ASN A 40 11.40 3.10 21.03
N LEU A 41 10.93 2.13 20.23
CA LEU A 41 10.05 1.03 20.66
C LEU A 41 10.81 -0.18 21.25
N GLY A 42 12.13 -0.04 21.42
CA GLY A 42 13.02 -1.04 22.01
C GLY A 42 13.58 -2.05 21.01
N PHE A 43 13.49 -1.81 19.70
CA PHE A 43 14.15 -2.67 18.72
C PHE A 43 15.67 -2.45 18.68
N GLN A 44 16.42 -3.53 18.53
CA GLN A 44 17.87 -3.50 18.42
C GLN A 44 18.29 -3.76 16.98
N VAL A 45 19.03 -2.83 16.39
CA VAL A 45 19.56 -2.98 15.02
C VAL A 45 20.91 -3.66 15.09
N CYS A 46 21.01 -4.84 14.47
CA CYS A 46 22.24 -5.61 14.38
C CYS A 46 22.75 -5.56 12.94
N SER A 47 23.98 -5.07 12.77
CA SER A 47 24.68 -5.05 11.48
C SER A 47 25.72 -6.18 11.40
N PRO A 48 26.13 -6.62 10.20
CA PRO A 48 27.17 -7.65 9.99
C PRO A 48 28.49 -7.38 10.73
N ASP A 49 28.82 -6.10 10.92
CA ASP A 49 30.05 -5.63 11.55
C ASP A 49 29.98 -5.57 13.09
N SER A 50 28.80 -5.79 13.69
CA SER A 50 28.68 -5.82 15.15
C SER A 50 29.42 -7.04 15.71
N SER A 51 30.27 -6.80 16.73
CA SER A 51 31.24 -7.75 17.28
C SER A 51 30.63 -8.83 18.20
N GLU A 52 29.30 -8.96 18.23
CA GLU A 52 28.66 -9.97 19.05
C GLU A 52 28.77 -11.35 18.37
N GLY A 53 29.10 -12.38 19.15
CA GLY A 53 29.31 -13.77 18.70
C GLY A 53 28.05 -14.42 18.09
N PRO A 54 27.90 -15.76 18.13
CA PRO A 54 26.69 -16.43 17.65
C PRO A 54 25.50 -16.06 18.56
N CYS A 55 24.96 -14.87 18.36
CA CYS A 55 23.89 -14.28 19.15
C CYS A 55 22.60 -14.93 18.68
N ILE A 56 21.99 -15.75 19.54
CA ILE A 56 20.62 -16.24 19.40
C ILE A 56 19.76 -15.05 18.98
N VAL A 57 18.99 -15.18 17.90
CA VAL A 57 18.05 -14.12 17.52
C VAL A 57 17.08 -13.95 18.68
N ARG A 58 16.84 -12.71 19.09
CA ARG A 58 15.92 -12.37 20.18
C ARG A 58 14.77 -11.53 19.65
N GLU A 59 13.67 -11.50 20.40
CA GLU A 59 12.56 -10.59 20.15
C GLU A 59 13.05 -9.15 19.93
N LYS A 60 12.42 -8.46 18.97
CA LYS A 60 12.73 -7.07 18.59
C LYS A 60 14.14 -6.84 18.02
N GLN A 61 14.78 -7.84 17.43
CA GLN A 61 16.01 -7.63 16.66
C GLN A 61 15.73 -7.33 15.18
N ILE A 62 16.53 -6.43 14.61
CA ILE A 62 16.51 -6.07 13.19
C ILE A 62 17.88 -6.43 12.61
N LEU A 63 17.95 -7.48 11.81
CA LEU A 63 19.17 -7.97 11.19
C LEU A 63 19.39 -7.28 9.83
N MET A 64 19.93 -6.06 9.84
CA MET A 64 20.21 -5.31 8.61
C MET A 64 21.34 -5.96 7.82
N GLY A 65 21.28 -5.89 6.48
CA GLY A 65 22.32 -6.45 5.60
C GLY A 65 22.42 -7.98 5.58
N HIS A 66 21.44 -8.66 6.15
CA HIS A 66 21.28 -10.11 6.02
C HIS A 66 20.33 -10.41 4.85
N GLU A 67 20.33 -11.63 4.34
CA GLU A 67 19.44 -12.11 3.26
C GLU A 67 18.96 -13.53 3.59
N CYS A 68 17.65 -13.82 3.50
CA CYS A 68 17.17 -15.18 3.67
C CYS A 68 17.57 -16.02 2.47
N VAL A 69 18.26 -17.13 2.73
CA VAL A 69 18.72 -18.06 1.68
C VAL A 69 18.04 -19.42 1.74
N SER A 70 17.47 -19.79 2.89
CA SER A 70 16.69 -21.03 3.03
C SER A 70 15.61 -20.94 4.10
N ILE A 71 14.53 -21.69 3.88
CA ILE A 71 13.39 -21.84 4.78
C ILE A 71 13.10 -23.34 4.91
N GLY A 72 13.03 -23.84 6.14
CA GLY A 72 12.53 -25.16 6.50
C GLY A 72 11.28 -25.02 7.35
N VAL A 73 10.20 -25.71 6.99
CA VAL A 73 8.92 -25.63 7.71
C VAL A 73 8.62 -26.98 8.34
N THR A 74 8.21 -26.96 9.60
CA THR A 74 7.62 -28.11 10.31
C THR A 74 6.19 -27.79 10.71
N ASP A 75 5.49 -28.80 11.24
CA ASP A 75 4.12 -28.62 11.75
C ASP A 75 4.05 -27.61 12.91
N ASP A 76 5.18 -27.31 13.58
CA ASP A 76 5.23 -26.47 14.79
C ASP A 76 6.00 -25.15 14.61
N ALA A 77 6.91 -25.06 13.64
CA ALA A 77 7.81 -23.91 13.48
C ALA A 77 8.29 -23.68 12.04
N VAL A 78 8.81 -22.48 11.80
CA VAL A 78 9.59 -22.10 10.63
C VAL A 78 11.04 -21.90 11.07
N THR A 79 11.95 -22.55 10.34
CA THR A 79 13.40 -22.43 10.51
C THR A 79 13.99 -21.74 9.29
N MET A 80 14.96 -20.86 9.51
CA MET A 80 15.54 -20.05 8.44
C MET A 80 17.05 -19.97 8.55
N THR A 81 17.67 -19.80 7.38
CA THR A 81 19.08 -19.40 7.28
C THR A 81 19.16 -18.03 6.64
N ALA A 82 19.92 -17.14 7.26
CA ALA A 82 20.24 -15.83 6.73
C ALA A 82 21.73 -15.76 6.36
N SER A 83 22.07 -15.22 5.18
CA SER A 83 23.43 -14.96 4.75
C SER A 83 23.76 -13.47 4.89
N TYR A 84 25.00 -13.13 5.20
CA TYR A 84 25.50 -11.75 5.20
C TYR A 84 26.96 -11.71 4.75
N LEU A 85 27.39 -10.56 4.25
CA LEU A 85 28.78 -10.34 3.84
C LEU A 85 29.61 -9.83 5.03
N LYS A 86 30.75 -10.44 5.32
CA LYS A 86 31.75 -9.95 6.28
C LYS A 86 33.15 -10.18 5.71
N GLU A 87 33.94 -9.12 5.61
CA GLU A 87 35.30 -9.17 5.06
C GLU A 87 35.37 -9.87 3.68
N GLY A 88 34.37 -9.62 2.82
CA GLY A 88 34.28 -10.20 1.47
C GLY A 88 33.87 -11.67 1.42
N LYS A 89 33.55 -12.30 2.56
CA LYS A 89 33.05 -13.68 2.62
C LYS A 89 31.58 -13.70 3.03
N HIS A 90 30.81 -14.59 2.40
CA HIS A 90 29.46 -14.89 2.83
C HIS A 90 29.51 -15.75 4.10
N ILE A 91 28.89 -15.25 5.17
CA ILE A 91 28.70 -15.97 6.41
C ILE A 91 27.20 -16.31 6.52
N GLU A 92 26.90 -17.52 7.00
CA GLU A 92 25.54 -17.95 7.23
C GLU A 92 25.22 -18.00 8.73
N ARG A 93 24.11 -17.38 9.10
CA ARG A 93 23.42 -17.55 10.37
C ARG A 93 22.28 -18.56 10.17
N ARG A 94 22.49 -19.78 10.66
CA ARG A 94 21.54 -20.89 10.53
C ARG A 94 20.63 -21.01 11.75
N ASN A 95 19.56 -21.79 11.61
CA ASN A 95 18.63 -22.18 12.69
C ASN A 95 17.94 -21.00 13.38
N ILE A 96 17.57 -19.96 12.62
CA ILE A 96 16.69 -18.90 13.12
C ILE A 96 15.28 -19.49 13.16
N CYS A 97 14.66 -19.58 14.34
CA CYS A 97 13.38 -20.25 14.55
C CYS A 97 12.27 -19.25 14.85
N SER A 98 11.10 -19.42 14.24
CA SER A 98 9.90 -18.62 14.54
C SER A 98 8.63 -19.44 14.37
N ASN A 99 7.51 -19.03 14.96
CA ASN A 99 6.24 -19.72 14.71
C ASN A 99 5.64 -19.31 13.35
N ILE A 100 5.84 -18.05 12.98
CA ILE A 100 5.29 -17.40 11.80
C ILE A 100 6.39 -16.54 11.16
N LEU A 101 6.51 -16.65 9.84
CA LEU A 101 7.34 -15.84 8.97
C LEU A 101 6.45 -14.96 8.08
N VAL A 102 6.70 -13.64 8.11
CA VAL A 102 6.11 -12.70 7.15
C VAL A 102 7.15 -12.32 6.09
N GLY A 103 6.91 -12.71 4.85
CA GLY A 103 7.66 -12.29 3.66
C GLY A 103 7.19 -10.91 3.18
N ALA A 104 7.93 -9.88 3.58
CA ALA A 104 7.79 -8.50 3.11
C ALA A 104 9.04 -8.03 2.34
N ASP A 105 9.70 -8.97 1.66
CA ASP A 105 11.02 -8.85 1.02
C ASP A 105 10.96 -8.38 -0.45
N GLY A 106 9.92 -7.60 -0.78
CA GLY A 106 9.82 -6.87 -2.03
C GLY A 106 9.49 -7.69 -3.27
N ALA A 107 9.55 -7.05 -4.44
CA ALA A 107 9.16 -7.67 -5.71
C ALA A 107 9.97 -8.95 -5.94
N GLY A 108 11.29 -8.87 -5.73
CA GLY A 108 12.23 -9.99 -5.80
C GLY A 108 12.11 -11.03 -4.69
N SER A 109 10.98 -11.13 -3.97
CA SER A 109 10.80 -11.97 -2.78
C SER A 109 11.43 -13.37 -2.92
N THR A 110 12.44 -13.60 -2.10
CA THR A 110 13.09 -14.89 -1.88
C THR A 110 12.19 -15.78 -1.03
N VAL A 111 11.51 -15.23 -0.03
CA VAL A 111 10.54 -15.97 0.81
C VAL A 111 9.48 -16.64 -0.06
N ARG A 112 8.81 -15.88 -0.94
CA ARG A 112 7.79 -16.40 -1.87
C ARG A 112 8.33 -17.54 -2.74
N ARG A 113 9.55 -17.39 -3.29
CA ARG A 113 10.18 -18.42 -4.14
C ARG A 113 10.49 -19.70 -3.37
N LEU A 114 11.06 -19.57 -2.17
CA LEU A 114 11.46 -20.71 -1.34
C LEU A 114 10.27 -21.56 -0.89
N VAL A 115 9.08 -20.96 -0.73
CA VAL A 115 7.84 -21.70 -0.43
C VAL A 115 7.03 -22.07 -1.67
N GLY A 116 7.57 -21.83 -2.87
CA GLY A 116 6.97 -22.28 -4.13
C GLY A 116 5.67 -21.59 -4.53
N ILE A 117 5.45 -20.34 -4.12
CA ILE A 117 4.24 -19.59 -4.53
C ILE A 117 4.52 -18.84 -5.84
N GLU A 118 3.68 -19.10 -6.84
CA GLU A 118 3.76 -18.45 -8.16
C GLU A 118 3.10 -17.07 -8.16
N MET A 119 3.58 -16.18 -9.04
CA MET A 119 2.95 -14.91 -9.37
C MET A 119 2.12 -15.05 -10.66
N LYS A 120 0.87 -14.58 -10.64
CA LYS A 120 -0.08 -14.64 -11.76
C LYS A 120 -0.37 -13.23 -12.27
N GLY A 121 -0.31 -13.01 -13.59
CA GLY A 121 -0.64 -11.72 -14.21
C GLY A 121 0.20 -11.38 -15.45
N GLU A 122 0.18 -10.11 -15.85
CA GLU A 122 0.92 -9.60 -17.01
C GLU A 122 2.38 -9.27 -16.61
N LYS A 123 3.36 -9.82 -17.36
CA LYS A 123 4.80 -9.61 -17.14
C LYS A 123 5.37 -8.67 -18.19
N ASN A 124 6.44 -7.95 -17.82
CA ASN A 124 7.26 -7.16 -18.75
C ASN A 124 6.44 -6.11 -19.53
N LEU A 125 5.56 -5.39 -18.84
CA LEU A 125 4.71 -4.36 -19.46
C LEU A 125 5.54 -3.23 -20.06
N GLN A 126 6.57 -2.81 -19.34
CA GLN A 126 7.51 -1.78 -19.78
C GLN A 126 8.85 -1.97 -19.07
N LYS A 127 9.95 -1.65 -19.77
CA LYS A 127 11.29 -1.60 -19.20
C LYS A 127 11.73 -0.15 -19.18
N LEU A 128 12.17 0.33 -18.02
CA LEU A 128 12.61 1.69 -17.78
C LEU A 128 14.00 1.67 -17.15
N VAL A 129 14.71 2.78 -17.27
CA VAL A 129 15.83 3.12 -16.39
C VAL A 129 15.38 4.30 -15.52
N SER A 130 15.59 4.15 -14.22
CA SER A 130 15.38 5.19 -13.23
C SER A 130 16.72 5.83 -12.90
N ILE A 131 16.83 7.14 -13.15
CA ILE A 131 18.00 7.97 -12.85
C ILE A 131 17.64 8.82 -11.63
N HIS A 132 18.31 8.60 -10.51
CA HIS A 132 18.21 9.44 -9.31
C HIS A 132 19.25 10.55 -9.38
N PHE A 133 18.82 11.80 -9.25
CA PHE A 133 19.72 12.95 -9.24
C PHE A 133 19.20 14.08 -8.35
N PHE A 134 20.11 14.99 -8.01
CA PHE A 134 19.81 16.27 -7.37
C PHE A 134 20.06 17.44 -8.32
N SER A 135 19.22 18.47 -8.26
CA SER A 135 19.43 19.79 -8.87
C SER A 135 18.54 20.81 -8.16
N ARG A 136 19.14 21.70 -7.36
CA ARG A 136 18.41 22.77 -6.68
C ARG A 136 17.92 23.81 -7.67
N GLU A 137 18.71 24.11 -8.70
CA GLU A 137 18.33 25.02 -9.78
C GLU A 137 17.01 24.58 -10.43
N LEU A 138 16.88 23.29 -10.78
CA LEU A 138 15.64 22.74 -11.33
C LEU A 138 14.50 22.75 -10.31
N GLY A 139 14.81 22.43 -9.04
CA GLY A 139 13.85 22.49 -7.94
C GLY A 139 13.21 23.86 -7.76
N GLU A 140 14.03 24.91 -7.68
CA GLU A 140 13.61 26.30 -7.52
C GLU A 140 12.79 26.79 -8.72
N TYR A 141 13.23 26.45 -9.94
CA TYR A 141 12.50 26.76 -11.16
C TYR A 141 11.09 26.13 -11.16
N LEU A 142 11.01 24.81 -10.93
CA LEU A 142 9.73 24.09 -10.95
C LEU A 142 8.82 24.54 -9.81
N LEU A 143 9.35 24.84 -8.63
CA LEU A 143 8.58 25.35 -7.50
C LEU A 143 7.94 26.71 -7.82
N THR A 144 8.63 27.56 -8.57
CA THR A 144 8.19 28.93 -8.90
C THR A 144 7.25 28.95 -10.10
N GLU A 145 7.61 28.26 -11.19
CA GLU A 145 6.92 28.40 -12.47
C GLU A 145 5.84 27.34 -12.69
N ARG A 146 6.10 26.09 -12.28
CA ARG A 146 5.27 24.93 -12.65
C ARG A 146 5.27 23.86 -11.55
N PRO A 147 4.71 24.11 -10.36
CA PRO A 147 4.76 23.16 -9.27
C PRO A 147 3.97 21.89 -9.61
N GLY A 148 4.61 20.74 -9.46
CA GLY A 148 4.05 19.43 -9.78
C GLY A 148 4.90 18.30 -9.22
N MET A 149 4.24 17.18 -8.92
CA MET A 149 4.93 15.95 -8.47
C MET A 149 5.42 15.12 -9.66
N LEU A 150 4.69 15.14 -10.77
CA LEU A 150 4.95 14.33 -11.96
C LEU A 150 4.95 15.19 -13.21
N TYR A 151 6.00 15.07 -14.02
CA TYR A 151 6.12 15.74 -15.31
C TYR A 151 6.31 14.67 -16.38
N PHE A 152 5.31 14.55 -17.27
CA PHE A 152 5.39 13.71 -18.45
C PHE A 152 5.94 14.54 -19.61
N ILE A 153 7.17 14.26 -20.00
CA ILE A 153 7.93 15.09 -20.93
C ILE A 153 8.04 14.34 -22.25
N PHE A 154 7.49 14.96 -23.31
CA PHE A 154 7.58 14.47 -24.67
C PHE A 154 8.13 15.60 -25.54
N ASN A 155 9.37 15.47 -26.02
CA ASN A 155 9.95 16.41 -26.97
C ASN A 155 10.79 15.70 -28.06
N ILE A 156 11.33 16.47 -29.00
CA ILE A 156 12.07 15.92 -30.15
C ILE A 156 13.39 15.23 -29.76
N GLU A 157 14.00 15.62 -28.64
CA GLU A 157 15.31 15.16 -28.18
C GLU A 157 15.24 14.00 -27.20
N ALA A 158 14.15 13.88 -26.41
CA ALA A 158 13.97 12.83 -25.41
C ALA A 158 12.51 12.68 -24.95
N ILE A 159 12.19 11.50 -24.38
CA ILE A 159 10.91 11.19 -23.73
C ILE A 159 11.20 10.63 -22.34
N GLY A 160 10.51 11.11 -21.32
CA GLY A 160 10.69 10.63 -19.96
C GLY A 160 9.61 11.11 -19.00
N VAL A 161 9.60 10.52 -17.82
CA VAL A 161 8.76 10.93 -16.69
C VAL A 161 9.67 11.40 -15.57
N LEU A 162 9.59 12.67 -15.21
CA LEU A 162 10.31 13.24 -14.09
C LEU A 162 9.38 13.24 -12.86
N VAL A 163 9.84 12.61 -11.78
CA VAL A 163 9.17 12.56 -10.48
C VAL A 163 9.93 13.47 -9.52
N ALA A 164 9.26 14.51 -9.04
CA ALA A 164 9.80 15.38 -8.01
C ALA A 164 9.51 14.80 -6.63
N HIS A 165 10.55 14.35 -5.93
CA HIS A 165 10.44 13.84 -4.56
C HIS A 165 10.46 14.98 -3.54
N ASP A 166 11.35 15.95 -3.74
CA ASP A 166 11.42 17.16 -2.93
C ASP A 166 11.93 18.33 -3.80
N LEU A 167 11.02 19.20 -4.23
CA LEU A 167 11.37 20.39 -5.03
C LEU A 167 12.28 21.37 -4.28
N LYS A 168 12.22 21.43 -2.94
CA LYS A 168 13.04 22.35 -2.15
C LYS A 168 14.49 21.86 -2.04
N GLN A 169 14.68 20.55 -1.94
CA GLN A 169 16.01 19.95 -1.96
C GLN A 169 16.52 19.70 -3.39
N GLY A 170 15.62 19.78 -4.37
CA GLY A 170 15.93 19.46 -5.76
C GLY A 170 16.11 17.96 -5.98
N GLU A 171 15.39 17.10 -5.26
CA GLU A 171 15.50 15.63 -5.40
C GLU A 171 14.54 15.09 -6.46
N PHE A 172 15.07 14.38 -7.45
CA PHE A 172 14.30 13.87 -8.58
C PHE A 172 14.61 12.42 -8.94
N ILE A 173 13.58 11.70 -9.41
CA ILE A 173 13.74 10.46 -10.15
C ILE A 173 13.28 10.68 -11.58
N LEU A 174 14.17 10.44 -12.54
CA LEU A 174 13.85 10.49 -13.96
C LEU A 174 13.73 9.07 -14.52
N GLN A 175 12.57 8.75 -15.08
CA GLN A 175 12.30 7.47 -15.73
C GLN A 175 12.31 7.61 -17.24
N VAL A 176 13.17 6.84 -17.92
CA VAL A 176 13.28 6.82 -19.38
C VAL A 176 13.10 5.42 -19.94
N PRO A 177 12.52 5.25 -21.15
CA PRO A 177 12.41 3.95 -21.81
C PRO A 177 13.77 3.25 -21.96
N PHE A 178 13.79 1.94 -21.70
CA PHE A 178 14.99 1.11 -21.76
C PHE A 178 14.78 -0.12 -22.65
N TYR A 179 15.70 -0.35 -23.59
CA TYR A 179 15.54 -1.36 -24.64
C TYR A 179 16.69 -2.38 -24.67
N PRO A 180 16.75 -3.33 -23.71
CA PRO A 180 17.72 -4.42 -23.74
C PRO A 180 17.33 -5.49 -24.78
N PRO A 181 18.29 -6.13 -25.47
CA PRO A 181 19.74 -6.07 -25.23
C PRO A 181 20.48 -4.96 -26.02
N GLN A 182 19.77 -4.10 -26.77
CA GLN A 182 20.41 -3.03 -27.55
C GLN A 182 21.05 -1.96 -26.67
N GLN A 183 20.48 -1.75 -25.49
CA GLN A 183 21.02 -0.89 -24.44
C GLN A 183 21.34 -1.74 -23.21
N ASN A 184 22.46 -1.42 -22.57
CA ASN A 184 22.86 -1.96 -21.28
C ASN A 184 22.85 -0.85 -20.22
N ILE A 185 22.90 -1.22 -18.95
CA ILE A 185 22.89 -0.22 -17.87
C ILE A 185 24.17 0.62 -17.86
N GLU A 186 25.30 0.04 -18.30
CA GLU A 186 26.60 0.70 -18.43
C GLU A 186 26.59 1.82 -19.48
N ASP A 187 25.61 1.82 -20.40
CA ASP A 187 25.42 2.91 -21.36
C ASP A 187 24.92 4.20 -20.70
N PHE A 188 24.38 4.12 -19.49
CA PHE A 188 23.87 5.24 -18.71
C PHE A 188 24.92 5.72 -17.71
N CYS A 189 26.10 6.07 -18.21
CA CYS A 189 27.12 6.72 -17.39
C CYS A 189 26.66 8.13 -16.96
N PRO A 190 27.22 8.72 -15.88
CA PRO A 190 26.76 10.01 -15.34
C PRO A 190 26.63 11.11 -16.39
N LYS A 191 27.61 11.23 -17.29
CA LYS A 191 27.58 12.20 -18.40
C LYS A 191 26.42 11.97 -19.36
N MET A 192 26.12 10.72 -19.72
CA MET A 192 24.98 10.41 -20.56
C MET A 192 23.66 10.74 -19.85
N CYS A 193 23.58 10.46 -18.54
CA CYS A 193 22.42 10.82 -17.72
C CYS A 193 22.21 12.35 -17.68
N GLU A 194 23.27 13.14 -17.49
CA GLU A 194 23.21 14.62 -17.57
C GLU A 194 22.68 15.09 -18.93
N GLU A 195 23.22 14.55 -20.04
CA GLU A 195 22.75 14.87 -21.39
C GLU A 195 21.26 14.54 -21.58
N ILE A 196 20.80 13.39 -21.08
CA ILE A 196 19.37 13.02 -21.10
C ILE A 196 18.54 14.01 -20.28
N ILE A 197 19.01 14.40 -19.09
CA ILE A 197 18.33 15.37 -18.22
C ILE A 197 18.21 16.72 -18.93
N PHE A 198 19.30 17.24 -19.52
CA PHE A 198 19.29 18.51 -20.25
C PHE A 198 18.34 18.47 -21.45
N ASN A 199 18.34 17.38 -22.21
CA ASN A 199 17.44 17.20 -23.35
C ASN A 199 15.96 17.15 -22.95
N LEU A 200 15.63 16.62 -21.75
CA LEU A 200 14.26 16.58 -21.26
C LEU A 200 13.82 17.91 -20.64
N VAL A 201 14.67 18.51 -19.82
CA VAL A 201 14.38 19.79 -19.15
C VAL A 201 14.37 20.95 -20.16
N GLY A 202 15.21 20.87 -21.20
CA GLY A 202 15.42 21.94 -22.17
C GLY A 202 16.32 23.08 -21.65
N LEU A 203 17.00 22.86 -20.52
CA LEU A 203 17.93 23.79 -19.88
C LEU A 203 19.22 23.06 -19.53
N ASN A 204 20.35 23.74 -19.70
CA ASN A 204 21.64 23.28 -19.20
C ASN A 204 21.75 23.70 -17.73
N LEU A 205 21.54 22.74 -16.84
CA LEU A 205 21.60 22.95 -15.39
C LEU A 205 23.04 22.78 -14.91
N CYS A 206 23.53 23.69 -14.07
CA CYS A 206 24.93 23.67 -13.64
C CYS A 206 25.19 22.73 -12.44
N ASP A 207 24.13 22.29 -11.76
CA ASP A 207 24.20 21.62 -10.44
C ASP A 207 23.64 20.19 -10.43
N VAL A 208 23.53 19.55 -11.60
CA VAL A 208 23.05 18.16 -11.69
C VAL A 208 24.05 17.21 -11.05
N ASP A 209 23.59 16.45 -10.07
CA ASP A 209 24.38 15.46 -9.35
C ASP A 209 23.69 14.09 -9.38
N VAL A 210 24.10 13.23 -10.32
CA VAL A 210 23.55 11.88 -10.53
C VAL A 210 24.06 10.93 -9.44
N GLN A 211 23.14 10.38 -8.65
CA GLN A 211 23.47 9.50 -7.53
C GLN A 211 23.44 8.02 -7.90
N ASP A 212 22.40 7.60 -8.63
CA ASP A 212 22.15 6.18 -8.92
C ASP A 212 21.37 6.01 -10.23
N VAL A 213 21.60 4.88 -10.88
CA VAL A 213 20.95 4.52 -12.15
C VAL A 213 20.57 3.06 -12.11
N LYS A 214 19.27 2.77 -12.21
CA LYS A 214 18.75 1.41 -12.05
C LYS A 214 17.78 0.99 -13.14
N PRO A 215 17.92 -0.22 -13.69
CA PRO A 215 16.89 -0.79 -14.54
C PRO A 215 15.68 -1.16 -13.69
N TRP A 216 14.50 -0.91 -14.23
CA TRP A 216 13.24 -1.30 -13.60
C TRP A 216 12.31 -1.91 -14.65
N ILE A 217 11.69 -3.03 -14.28
CA ILE A 217 10.74 -3.73 -15.14
C ILE A 217 9.38 -3.66 -14.47
N MET A 218 8.43 -3.12 -15.23
CA MET A 218 7.05 -3.01 -14.80
C MET A 218 6.33 -4.35 -14.95
N HIS A 219 5.73 -4.81 -13.86
CA HIS A 219 4.93 -6.02 -13.77
C HIS A 219 3.53 -5.70 -13.24
N ALA A 220 2.54 -6.51 -13.58
CA ALA A 220 1.20 -6.48 -13.01
C ALA A 220 0.83 -7.90 -12.58
N GLU A 221 1.20 -8.29 -11.36
CA GLU A 221 1.12 -9.67 -10.91
C GLU A 221 0.63 -9.76 -9.46
N VAL A 222 -0.13 -10.81 -9.14
CA VAL A 222 -0.56 -11.14 -7.77
C VAL A 222 -0.17 -12.57 -7.47
N ALA A 223 0.36 -12.82 -6.27
CA ALA A 223 0.71 -14.14 -5.78
C ALA A 223 -0.53 -15.05 -5.78
N GLU A 224 -0.34 -16.30 -6.18
CA GLU A 224 -1.42 -17.28 -6.17
C GLU A 224 -2.01 -17.47 -4.77
N LYS A 225 -1.18 -17.38 -3.73
CA LYS A 225 -1.56 -17.44 -2.33
C LYS A 225 -0.81 -16.38 -1.55
N PHE A 226 -1.46 -15.80 -0.56
CA PHE A 226 -0.84 -14.90 0.42
C PHE A 226 -0.41 -15.68 1.66
N ILE A 227 -0.97 -16.87 1.86
CA ILE A 227 -0.71 -17.73 3.01
C ILE A 227 -0.28 -19.13 2.55
N ALA A 228 0.76 -19.66 3.16
CA ALA A 228 1.24 -21.01 2.93
C ALA A 228 1.64 -21.71 4.23
N CYS A 229 1.98 -23.00 4.11
CA CYS A 229 2.59 -23.75 5.19
C CYS A 229 1.74 -23.79 6.47
N GLN A 230 0.42 -24.04 6.33
CA GLN A 230 -0.54 -24.06 7.45
C GLN A 230 -0.51 -22.76 8.30
N ASN A 231 -0.58 -21.60 7.64
CA ASN A 231 -0.58 -20.26 8.25
C ASN A 231 0.74 -19.81 8.88
N ARG A 232 1.84 -20.50 8.56
CA ARG A 232 3.17 -20.18 9.08
C ARG A 232 3.97 -19.26 8.18
N VAL A 233 3.66 -19.18 6.89
CA VAL A 233 4.31 -18.24 5.97
C VAL A 233 3.25 -17.35 5.34
N LEU A 234 3.44 -16.04 5.49
CA LEU A 234 2.52 -14.99 5.06
C LEU A 234 3.27 -14.03 4.14
N LEU A 235 2.69 -13.61 3.01
CA LEU A 235 3.29 -12.64 2.09
C LEU A 235 2.57 -11.30 2.20
N ALA A 236 3.30 -10.18 2.21
CA ALA A 236 2.71 -8.84 2.24
C ALA A 236 3.45 -7.86 1.30
N GLY A 237 2.74 -6.84 0.82
CA GLY A 237 3.31 -5.83 -0.08
C GLY A 237 3.83 -6.43 -1.37
N ASP A 238 4.97 -5.94 -1.86
CA ASP A 238 5.52 -6.33 -3.16
C ASP A 238 5.88 -7.83 -3.29
N ALA A 239 6.02 -8.53 -2.15
CA ALA A 239 6.17 -9.97 -2.13
C ALA A 239 4.88 -10.69 -2.55
N ALA A 240 3.72 -10.11 -2.26
CA ALA A 240 2.40 -10.66 -2.55
C ALA A 240 1.78 -10.10 -3.84
N HIS A 241 2.08 -8.86 -4.24
CA HIS A 241 1.50 -8.25 -5.44
C HIS A 241 2.42 -7.18 -6.03
N ARG A 242 2.38 -6.96 -7.33
CA ARG A 242 3.20 -5.97 -8.04
C ARG A 242 2.30 -5.21 -9.00
N PHE A 243 2.35 -3.89 -8.98
CA PHE A 243 1.52 -3.05 -9.83
C PHE A 243 2.36 -2.18 -10.77
N PRO A 244 1.77 -1.77 -11.91
CA PRO A 244 2.16 -0.54 -12.57
C PRO A 244 2.12 0.63 -11.57
N PRO A 245 3.01 1.64 -11.72
CA PRO A 245 3.09 2.77 -10.78
C PRO A 245 1.90 3.73 -10.97
N ALA A 246 1.16 3.56 -12.07
CA ALA A 246 -0.02 4.34 -12.42
C ALA A 246 -1.09 4.23 -11.31
N GLY A 247 -1.32 5.36 -10.64
CA GLY A 247 -2.30 5.50 -9.55
C GLY A 247 -1.74 5.31 -8.14
N GLY A 248 -0.45 4.98 -7.98
CA GLY A 248 0.19 4.99 -6.65
C GLY A 248 -0.30 3.91 -5.68
N PHE A 249 -0.86 2.80 -6.17
CA PHE A 249 -1.50 1.78 -5.33
C PHE A 249 -0.53 0.89 -4.53
N GLY A 250 0.73 0.72 -4.99
CA GLY A 250 1.66 -0.30 -4.48
C GLY A 250 1.92 -0.20 -2.97
N MET A 251 2.59 0.88 -2.56
CA MET A 251 2.92 1.13 -1.16
C MET A 251 1.66 1.18 -0.28
N ASN A 252 0.59 1.83 -0.75
CA ASN A 252 -0.66 1.95 0.00
C ASN A 252 -1.31 0.58 0.27
N THR A 253 -1.37 -0.29 -0.74
CA THR A 253 -1.91 -1.65 -0.60
C THR A 253 -1.03 -2.48 0.32
N GLY A 254 0.30 -2.37 0.21
CA GLY A 254 1.23 -3.08 1.09
C GLY A 254 1.15 -2.66 2.56
N ILE A 255 0.99 -1.36 2.85
CA ILE A 255 0.76 -0.87 4.22
C ILE A 255 -0.56 -1.41 4.77
N GLN A 256 -1.62 -1.38 3.97
CA GLN A 256 -2.93 -1.93 4.36
C GLN A 256 -2.89 -3.44 4.61
N ASP A 257 -2.06 -4.19 3.88
CA ASP A 257 -1.86 -5.61 4.11
C ASP A 257 -1.31 -5.87 5.51
N VAL A 258 -0.25 -5.13 5.89
CA VAL A 258 0.38 -5.29 7.21
C VAL A 258 -0.53 -4.77 8.31
N HIS A 259 -1.28 -3.68 8.08
CA HIS A 259 -2.27 -3.19 9.03
C HIS A 259 -3.37 -4.23 9.33
N ASN A 260 -3.88 -4.91 8.29
CA ASN A 260 -4.83 -6.00 8.43
C ASN A 260 -4.24 -7.21 9.17
N LEU A 261 -2.97 -7.51 8.92
CA LEU A 261 -2.30 -8.67 9.48
C LEU A 261 -1.84 -8.48 10.93
N ALA A 262 -1.38 -7.28 11.29
CA ALA A 262 -0.74 -6.98 12.57
C ALA A 262 -1.62 -7.34 13.78
N TRP A 263 -2.89 -6.92 13.77
CA TRP A 263 -3.79 -7.21 14.89
C TRP A 263 -4.17 -8.69 14.98
N LYS A 264 -4.28 -9.39 13.82
CA LYS A 264 -4.57 -10.83 13.77
C LYS A 264 -3.40 -11.63 14.34
N LEU A 265 -2.17 -11.27 13.97
CA LEU A 265 -0.97 -11.82 14.58
C LEU A 265 -0.98 -11.56 16.08
N ALA A 266 -1.17 -10.32 16.53
CA ALA A 266 -1.23 -9.99 17.94
C ALA A 266 -2.28 -10.82 18.69
N ALA A 267 -3.48 -11.00 18.12
CA ALA A 267 -4.55 -11.82 18.70
C ALA A 267 -4.17 -13.31 18.82
N VAL A 268 -3.51 -13.88 17.81
CA VAL A 268 -3.00 -15.27 17.89
C VAL A 268 -1.89 -15.39 18.92
N LEU A 269 -0.95 -14.44 18.97
CA LEU A 269 0.18 -14.49 19.90
C LEU A 269 -0.22 -14.32 21.36
N GLN A 270 -1.30 -13.59 21.62
CA GLN A 270 -1.89 -13.37 22.94
C GLN A 270 -2.91 -14.45 23.33
N ASP A 271 -3.06 -15.50 22.51
CA ASP A 271 -4.03 -16.58 22.72
C ASP A 271 -5.50 -16.07 22.82
N ILE A 272 -5.79 -14.96 22.14
CA ILE A 272 -7.13 -14.35 22.01
C ILE A 272 -7.90 -15.01 20.86
N ALA A 273 -7.21 -15.28 19.75
CA ALA A 273 -7.79 -15.86 18.54
C ALA A 273 -7.12 -17.19 18.16
N SER A 274 -7.89 -18.06 17.51
CA SER A 274 -7.36 -19.28 16.90
C SER A 274 -6.41 -18.93 15.74
N PRO A 275 -5.32 -19.70 15.48
CA PRO A 275 -4.46 -19.52 14.31
C PRO A 275 -5.20 -19.52 12.96
N SER A 276 -6.42 -20.09 12.92
CA SER A 276 -7.28 -20.08 11.73
C SER A 276 -7.75 -18.67 11.33
N ILE A 277 -7.74 -17.68 12.25
CA ILE A 277 -8.07 -16.28 11.93
C ILE A 277 -7.14 -15.73 10.85
N LEU A 278 -5.90 -16.23 10.76
CA LEU A 278 -4.95 -15.79 9.75
C LEU A 278 -5.44 -16.11 8.34
N ASN A 279 -6.26 -17.15 8.14
CA ASN A 279 -6.87 -17.45 6.82
C ASN A 279 -7.68 -16.28 6.27
N THR A 280 -8.28 -15.47 7.15
CA THR A 280 -9.06 -14.30 6.76
C THR A 280 -8.20 -13.22 6.11
N TYR A 281 -6.88 -13.20 6.34
CA TYR A 281 -5.97 -12.26 5.68
C TYR A 281 -6.00 -12.42 4.16
N GLU A 282 -5.90 -13.65 3.64
CA GLU A 282 -5.99 -13.90 2.20
C GLU A 282 -7.39 -13.61 1.67
N MET A 283 -8.44 -14.04 2.38
CA MET A 283 -9.84 -13.81 2.00
C MET A 283 -10.14 -12.31 1.85
N GLU A 284 -9.57 -11.48 2.72
CA GLU A 284 -9.79 -10.04 2.75
C GLU A 284 -8.89 -9.28 1.76
N ARG A 285 -7.57 -9.57 1.73
CA ARG A 285 -6.58 -8.71 1.06
C ARG A 285 -6.29 -9.11 -0.39
N LYS A 286 -6.31 -10.40 -0.72
CA LYS A 286 -6.03 -10.85 -2.10
C LYS A 286 -7.05 -10.31 -3.12
N PRO A 287 -8.37 -10.27 -2.84
CA PRO A 287 -9.32 -9.62 -3.74
C PRO A 287 -9.02 -8.14 -3.97
N ILE A 288 -8.56 -7.42 -2.96
CA ILE A 288 -8.19 -6.00 -3.09
C ILE A 288 -6.94 -5.84 -3.96
N ALA A 289 -5.92 -6.68 -3.75
CA ALA A 289 -4.73 -6.68 -4.61
C ALA A 289 -5.08 -6.96 -6.08
N LEU A 290 -5.99 -7.90 -6.36
CA LEU A 290 -6.46 -8.18 -7.73
C LEU A 290 -7.17 -6.98 -8.35
N LEU A 291 -8.05 -6.31 -7.59
CA LEU A 291 -8.75 -5.11 -8.07
C LEU A 291 -7.78 -3.95 -8.35
N ASN A 292 -6.86 -3.69 -7.42
CA ASN A 292 -5.86 -2.63 -7.57
C ASN A 292 -4.92 -2.94 -8.76
N THR A 293 -4.55 -4.20 -8.97
CA THR A 293 -3.77 -4.61 -10.16
C THR A 293 -4.52 -4.27 -11.45
N ALA A 294 -5.79 -4.65 -11.55
CA ALA A 294 -6.61 -4.39 -12.74
C ALA A 294 -6.77 -2.88 -12.99
N LEU A 295 -7.00 -2.10 -11.94
CA LEU A 295 -7.09 -0.64 -12.01
C LEU A 295 -5.78 0.01 -12.43
N SER A 296 -4.65 -0.39 -11.86
CA SER A 296 -3.32 0.09 -12.24
C SER A 296 -3.03 -0.18 -13.72
N VAL A 297 -3.36 -1.38 -14.22
CA VAL A 297 -3.20 -1.71 -15.65
C VAL A 297 -4.10 -0.86 -16.53
N LYS A 298 -5.36 -0.66 -16.14
CA LYS A 298 -6.29 0.21 -16.87
C LYS A 298 -5.80 1.65 -16.91
N ASN A 299 -5.35 2.17 -15.78
CA ASN A 299 -4.83 3.52 -15.63
C ASN A 299 -3.52 3.73 -16.39
N PHE A 300 -2.65 2.72 -16.42
CA PHE A 300 -1.45 2.71 -17.25
C PHE A 300 -1.80 2.76 -18.74
N LYS A 301 -2.75 1.94 -19.21
CA LYS A 301 -3.23 1.96 -20.61
C LYS A 301 -3.80 3.33 -20.98
N ALA A 302 -4.58 3.95 -20.08
CA ALA A 302 -5.09 5.30 -20.22
C ALA A 302 -3.97 6.35 -20.33
N ALA A 303 -2.92 6.25 -19.51
CA ALA A 303 -1.75 7.13 -19.59
C ALA A 303 -1.02 7.03 -20.95
N MET A 304 -1.04 5.86 -21.58
CA MET A 304 -0.43 5.64 -22.91
C MET A 304 -1.24 6.23 -24.07
N GLU A 305 -2.48 6.67 -23.85
CA GLU A 305 -3.28 7.36 -24.89
C GLU A 305 -2.68 8.71 -25.29
N VAL A 306 -2.00 9.40 -24.34
CA VAL A 306 -1.34 10.68 -24.59
C VAL A 306 -0.18 10.57 -25.59
N PRO A 307 0.85 9.73 -25.37
CA PRO A 307 1.91 9.56 -26.36
C PRO A 307 1.38 8.99 -27.69
N ALA A 308 0.38 8.10 -27.66
CA ALA A 308 -0.25 7.60 -28.89
C ALA A 308 -0.93 8.73 -29.70
N ALA A 309 -1.65 9.65 -29.05
CA ALA A 309 -2.24 10.82 -29.69
C ALA A 309 -1.19 11.77 -30.28
N LEU A 310 -0.01 11.84 -29.66
CA LEU A 310 1.15 12.59 -30.18
C LEU A 310 1.86 11.92 -31.37
N GLY A 311 1.47 10.69 -31.74
CA GLY A 311 2.13 9.91 -32.79
C GLY A 311 3.33 9.09 -32.31
N LEU A 312 3.48 8.95 -30.99
CA LEU A 312 4.52 8.18 -30.30
C LEU A 312 3.93 6.90 -29.70
N ASP A 313 3.17 6.14 -30.48
CA ASP A 313 2.49 4.93 -29.98
C ASP A 313 3.52 3.93 -29.42
N PRO A 314 3.47 3.60 -28.10
CA PRO A 314 4.37 2.64 -27.48
C PRO A 314 4.33 1.25 -28.11
N LYS A 315 3.19 0.85 -28.72
CA LYS A 315 3.07 -0.42 -29.44
C LYS A 315 3.95 -0.45 -30.67
N ILE A 316 4.09 0.67 -31.37
CA ILE A 316 4.98 0.78 -32.53
C ILE A 316 6.43 0.67 -32.06
N ALA A 317 6.81 1.37 -30.99
CA ALA A 317 8.15 1.27 -30.42
C ALA A 317 8.50 -0.17 -30.00
N ASN A 318 7.58 -0.85 -29.32
CA ASN A 318 7.74 -2.24 -28.92
C ASN A 318 7.80 -3.19 -30.12
N SER A 319 7.00 -2.97 -31.17
CA SER A 319 7.02 -3.79 -32.39
C SER A 319 8.33 -3.63 -33.15
N VAL A 320 8.85 -2.41 -33.25
CA VAL A 320 10.17 -2.14 -33.84
C VAL A 320 11.27 -2.85 -33.04
N HIS A 321 11.24 -2.72 -31.72
CA HIS A 321 12.19 -3.40 -30.83
C HIS A 321 12.12 -4.94 -30.98
N GLN A 322 10.91 -5.53 -31.05
CA GLN A 322 10.73 -6.96 -31.27
C GLN A 322 11.22 -7.40 -32.66
N ALA A 323 10.96 -6.62 -33.71
CA ALA A 323 11.40 -6.92 -35.08
C ALA A 323 12.94 -6.87 -35.21
N VAL A 324 13.61 -5.95 -34.51
CA VAL A 324 15.08 -5.91 -34.43
C VAL A 324 15.62 -7.15 -33.72
N ASN A 325 14.95 -7.61 -32.66
CA ASN A 325 15.37 -8.77 -31.87
C ASN A 325 15.09 -10.14 -32.51
N HIS A 326 13.96 -10.29 -33.22
CA HIS A 326 13.51 -11.59 -33.73
C HIS A 326 13.50 -11.70 -35.27
N GLY A 327 13.67 -10.59 -35.98
CA GLY A 327 13.67 -10.54 -37.44
C GLY A 327 15.09 -10.50 -38.05
N LEU A 328 15.19 -9.95 -39.26
CA LEU A 328 16.46 -9.78 -40.00
C LEU A 328 17.52 -8.96 -39.24
N GLY A 329 17.12 -8.18 -38.22
CA GLY A 329 18.00 -7.40 -37.34
C GLY A 329 18.81 -8.24 -36.35
N SER A 330 18.40 -9.49 -36.07
CA SER A 330 19.10 -10.40 -35.14
C SER A 330 20.51 -10.80 -35.60
N VAL A 331 20.81 -10.60 -36.89
CA VAL A 331 22.12 -10.86 -37.52
C VAL A 331 23.10 -9.69 -37.33
N LEU A 332 22.61 -8.52 -36.91
CA LEU A 332 23.42 -7.31 -36.70
C LEU A 332 24.07 -7.30 -35.30
N SER A 333 25.22 -6.63 -35.17
CA SER A 333 25.83 -6.38 -33.85
C SER A 333 24.93 -5.49 -32.99
N SER A 334 25.01 -5.62 -31.67
CA SER A 334 24.21 -4.82 -30.72
C SER A 334 24.38 -3.31 -30.90
N SER A 335 25.59 -2.87 -31.27
CA SER A 335 25.88 -1.46 -31.58
C SER A 335 25.10 -0.94 -32.79
N LEU A 336 25.02 -1.75 -33.85
CA LEU A 336 24.31 -1.38 -35.08
C LEU A 336 22.79 -1.45 -34.89
N GLN A 337 22.30 -2.43 -34.12
CA GLN A 337 20.91 -2.50 -33.70
C GLN A 337 20.49 -1.25 -32.91
N ARG A 338 21.35 -0.77 -32.00
CA ARG A 338 21.14 0.47 -31.24
C ARG A 338 21.04 1.68 -32.17
N THR A 339 21.99 1.87 -33.09
CA THR A 339 21.94 3.00 -34.04
C THR A 339 20.67 3.00 -34.90
N VAL A 340 20.24 1.82 -35.37
CA VAL A 340 18.99 1.69 -36.15
C VAL A 340 17.78 2.07 -35.29
N LEU A 341 17.73 1.56 -34.05
CA LEU A 341 16.65 1.84 -33.11
C LEU A 341 16.57 3.34 -32.76
N ASP A 342 17.71 3.96 -32.47
CA ASP A 342 17.83 5.40 -32.16
C ASP A 342 17.38 6.26 -33.35
N GLY A 343 17.76 5.87 -34.58
CA GLY A 343 17.31 6.53 -35.81
C GLY A 343 15.80 6.49 -35.99
N ILE A 344 15.18 5.31 -35.78
CA ILE A 344 13.72 5.15 -35.87
C ILE A 344 13.02 5.99 -34.79
N PHE A 345 13.52 5.97 -33.55
CA PHE A 345 12.95 6.78 -32.48
C PHE A 345 13.14 8.28 -32.70
N LYS A 346 14.25 8.72 -33.32
CA LYS A 346 14.43 10.12 -33.72
C LYS A 346 13.38 10.54 -34.75
N ILE A 347 13.13 9.72 -35.77
CA ILE A 347 12.08 9.97 -36.77
C ILE A 347 10.69 10.01 -36.10
N GLY A 348 10.41 9.07 -35.20
CA GLY A 348 9.17 9.06 -34.42
C GLY A 348 8.99 10.33 -33.61
N ARG A 349 10.05 10.83 -32.97
CA ARG A 349 10.02 12.06 -32.16
C ARG A 349 9.88 13.35 -32.96
N LEU A 350 10.30 13.38 -34.24
CA LEU A 350 10.06 14.54 -35.12
C LEU A 350 8.57 14.89 -35.27
N GLN A 351 7.67 13.93 -34.98
CA GLN A 351 6.22 14.16 -34.91
C GLN A 351 5.81 15.24 -33.90
N LEU A 352 6.69 15.57 -32.94
CA LEU A 352 6.51 16.59 -31.92
C LEU A 352 7.08 17.96 -32.32
N SER A 353 7.71 18.09 -33.48
CA SER A 353 8.31 19.35 -33.92
C SER A 353 7.27 20.45 -34.10
N ASP A 354 7.64 21.70 -33.83
CA ASP A 354 6.75 22.87 -33.97
C ASP A 354 6.18 23.04 -35.38
N THR A 355 6.78 22.42 -36.40
CA THR A 355 6.29 22.43 -37.78
C THR A 355 5.17 21.42 -38.03
N LEU A 356 5.15 20.31 -37.28
CA LEU A 356 4.14 19.25 -37.37
C LEU A 356 3.07 19.36 -36.30
N LEU A 357 3.43 19.57 -35.04
CA LEU A 357 2.51 19.62 -33.90
C LEU A 357 2.07 21.05 -33.60
N ASN A 358 1.31 21.65 -34.51
CA ASN A 358 0.70 22.96 -34.34
C ASN A 358 -0.68 23.03 -35.01
N GLU A 359 -1.46 24.06 -34.67
CA GLU A 359 -2.82 24.25 -35.20
C GLU A 359 -2.88 24.56 -36.71
N LYS A 360 -1.79 25.05 -37.31
CA LYS A 360 -1.73 25.37 -38.75
C LYS A 360 -1.49 24.13 -39.60
N ASN A 361 -0.98 23.05 -39.02
CA ASN A 361 -0.79 21.77 -39.70
C ASN A 361 -2.05 20.88 -39.52
N PRO A 362 -2.68 20.33 -40.57
CA PRO A 362 -3.88 19.50 -40.43
C PRO A 362 -3.68 18.27 -39.53
N VAL A 363 -2.51 17.62 -39.60
CA VAL A 363 -2.17 16.48 -38.75
C VAL A 363 -1.94 16.95 -37.31
N GLY A 364 -1.19 18.03 -37.13
CA GLY A 364 -0.96 18.66 -35.82
C GLY A 364 -2.24 19.05 -35.10
N SER A 365 -3.10 19.81 -35.78
CA SER A 365 -4.41 20.24 -35.29
C SER A 365 -5.28 19.05 -34.88
N SER A 366 -5.33 17.99 -35.69
CA SER A 366 -6.06 16.76 -35.35
C SER A 366 -5.54 16.08 -34.09
N ARG A 367 -4.21 16.05 -33.89
CA ARG A 367 -3.58 15.48 -32.70
C ARG A 367 -3.84 16.33 -31.46
N LEU A 368 -3.71 17.66 -31.56
CA LEU A 368 -4.02 18.59 -30.48
C LEU A 368 -5.49 18.49 -30.06
N ALA A 369 -6.42 18.35 -31.02
CA ALA A 369 -7.82 18.12 -30.73
C ALA A 369 -8.06 16.79 -29.99
N LYS A 370 -7.38 15.70 -30.39
CA LYS A 370 -7.42 14.42 -29.66
C LYS A 370 -6.87 14.54 -28.24
N LEU A 371 -5.77 15.28 -28.05
CA LEU A 371 -5.20 15.53 -26.72
C LEU A 371 -6.15 16.32 -25.83
N SER A 372 -6.74 17.41 -26.34
CA SER A 372 -7.75 18.18 -25.61
C SER A 372 -8.88 17.25 -25.16
N HIS A 373 -9.41 16.44 -26.08
CA HIS A 373 -10.48 15.49 -25.76
C HIS A 373 -10.09 14.46 -24.67
N ILE A 374 -8.86 13.93 -24.70
CA ILE A 374 -8.35 13.02 -23.66
C ILE A 374 -8.33 13.71 -22.29
N PHE A 375 -7.84 14.95 -22.23
CA PHE A 375 -7.73 15.70 -20.97
C PHE A 375 -9.09 16.18 -20.46
N ASP A 376 -9.94 16.74 -21.33
CA ASP A 376 -11.26 17.28 -21.00
C ASP A 376 -12.19 16.19 -20.43
N GLU A 377 -12.11 14.96 -20.98
CA GLU A 377 -12.89 13.83 -20.48
C GLU A 377 -12.24 13.09 -19.30
N GLY A 378 -11.04 13.52 -18.86
CA GLY A 378 -10.30 12.86 -17.78
C GLY A 378 -9.92 11.41 -18.12
N LYS A 379 -9.69 11.12 -19.40
CA LYS A 379 -9.28 9.81 -19.91
C LYS A 379 -7.77 9.55 -19.78
N SER A 380 -6.98 10.55 -19.37
CA SER A 380 -5.55 10.42 -19.09
C SER A 380 -5.28 9.72 -17.75
N LEU A 381 -4.00 9.65 -17.37
CA LEU A 381 -3.56 9.15 -16.06
C LEU A 381 -4.35 9.81 -14.92
N GLN A 382 -4.88 8.99 -14.03
CA GLN A 382 -5.53 9.41 -12.79
C GLN A 382 -4.66 9.05 -11.58
N LEU A 383 -4.67 9.90 -10.56
CA LEU A 383 -3.89 9.72 -9.33
C LEU A 383 -4.74 9.69 -8.06
N GLN A 384 -6.06 9.91 -8.20
CA GLN A 384 -6.99 9.95 -7.08
C GLN A 384 -8.08 8.93 -7.30
N PHE A 385 -8.14 7.94 -6.40
CA PHE A 385 -9.12 6.87 -6.45
C PHE A 385 -9.86 6.76 -5.12
N PRO A 386 -10.52 7.81 -4.61
CA PRO A 386 -11.09 7.80 -3.27
C PRO A 386 -12.12 6.69 -3.06
N ALA A 387 -12.85 6.29 -4.10
CA ALA A 387 -13.79 5.17 -4.01
C ALA A 387 -13.09 3.82 -3.83
N GLU A 388 -11.94 3.62 -4.47
CA GLU A 388 -11.17 2.38 -4.41
C GLU A 388 -10.17 2.36 -3.25
N ASP A 389 -9.55 3.49 -2.91
CA ASP A 389 -8.58 3.64 -1.83
C ASP A 389 -9.23 3.61 -0.44
N LEU A 390 -10.43 4.20 -0.31
CA LEU A 390 -11.15 4.31 0.97
C LEU A 390 -12.45 3.52 1.02
N GLY A 391 -13.09 3.31 -0.13
CA GLY A 391 -14.41 2.66 -0.24
C GLY A 391 -14.38 1.18 -0.56
N PHE A 392 -13.20 0.56 -0.60
CA PHE A 392 -13.13 -0.89 -0.71
C PHE A 392 -13.76 -1.55 0.53
N ARG A 393 -14.27 -2.77 0.32
CA ARG A 393 -14.98 -3.54 1.34
C ARG A 393 -14.55 -4.99 1.29
N TYR A 394 -14.33 -5.58 2.47
CA TYR A 394 -14.18 -7.02 2.62
C TYR A 394 -15.54 -7.71 2.49
N SER A 395 -15.65 -8.64 1.55
CA SER A 395 -16.87 -9.43 1.35
C SER A 395 -16.93 -10.65 2.27
N GLU A 396 -15.77 -11.19 2.63
CA GLU A 396 -15.58 -12.37 3.48
C GLU A 396 -14.37 -12.14 4.39
N GLY A 397 -14.28 -12.91 5.47
CA GLY A 397 -13.17 -12.82 6.44
C GLY A 397 -13.67 -12.73 7.88
N ALA A 398 -12.94 -12.00 8.72
CA ALA A 398 -13.30 -11.75 10.12
C ALA A 398 -14.37 -10.65 10.20
N LEU A 399 -15.58 -10.96 9.70
CA LEU A 399 -16.76 -10.11 9.71
C LEU A 399 -18.04 -10.95 9.77
N ILE A 400 -19.15 -10.35 10.18
CA ILE A 400 -20.49 -10.96 10.14
C ILE A 400 -21.29 -10.25 9.05
N PRO A 401 -21.66 -10.94 7.96
CA PRO A 401 -22.44 -10.33 6.89
C PRO A 401 -23.90 -10.06 7.35
N ASP A 402 -24.49 -8.98 6.83
CA ASP A 402 -25.93 -8.75 6.95
C ASP A 402 -26.70 -9.72 6.03
N ASN A 403 -27.87 -10.21 6.47
CA ASN A 403 -28.73 -11.10 5.68
C ASN A 403 -29.28 -10.47 4.37
N ASN A 404 -29.16 -9.15 4.19
CA ASN A 404 -29.70 -8.41 3.04
C ASN A 404 -28.62 -7.98 2.03
N GLN A 405 -27.71 -8.87 1.63
CA GLN A 405 -26.80 -8.60 0.51
C GLN A 405 -27.54 -8.70 -0.84
N LEU A 406 -28.31 -7.67 -1.20
CA LEU A 406 -28.95 -7.51 -2.52
C LEU A 406 -28.27 -6.44 -3.40
N GLY A 407 -27.23 -5.77 -2.91
CA GLY A 407 -26.44 -4.82 -3.69
C GLY A 407 -25.30 -5.52 -4.42
N GLY A 408 -25.44 -5.74 -5.73
CA GLY A 408 -24.36 -6.22 -6.57
C GLY A 408 -23.13 -5.30 -6.45
N ARG A 409 -21.94 -5.91 -6.35
CA ARG A 409 -20.66 -5.20 -6.31
C ARG A 409 -20.52 -4.40 -7.59
N GLU A 410 -20.59 -3.07 -7.51
CA GLU A 410 -20.20 -2.22 -8.64
C GLU A 410 -18.71 -2.49 -8.90
N GLU A 411 -18.38 -2.96 -10.10
CA GLU A 411 -16.98 -3.16 -10.47
C GLU A 411 -16.23 -1.82 -10.36
N PRO A 412 -15.01 -1.80 -9.80
CA PRO A 412 -14.20 -0.60 -9.76
C PRO A 412 -14.00 -0.07 -11.17
N THR A 413 -14.65 1.06 -11.47
CA THR A 413 -14.52 1.67 -12.79
C THR A 413 -13.21 2.45 -12.89
N GLY A 414 -12.58 2.78 -11.75
CA GLY A 414 -11.43 3.69 -11.68
C GLY A 414 -11.79 5.10 -12.15
N ARG A 415 -13.08 5.43 -12.26
CA ARG A 415 -13.59 6.73 -12.69
C ARG A 415 -14.56 7.33 -11.68
N ARG A 416 -14.87 6.60 -10.61
CA ARG A 416 -15.74 7.10 -9.54
C ARG A 416 -14.93 8.05 -8.66
N ARG A 417 -15.16 9.35 -8.84
CA ARG A 417 -14.46 10.38 -8.05
C ARG A 417 -14.93 10.51 -6.61
N ARG A 418 -16.02 9.85 -6.21
CA ARG A 418 -16.64 10.03 -4.89
C ARG A 418 -16.61 8.73 -4.07
N TYR A 419 -15.94 8.80 -2.93
CA TYR A 419 -16.11 7.83 -1.84
C TYR A 419 -17.52 7.95 -1.25
N ILE A 420 -18.18 6.80 -1.06
CA ILE A 420 -19.48 6.73 -0.39
C ILE A 420 -19.27 5.98 0.92
N PRO A 421 -19.29 6.67 2.08
CA PRO A 421 -19.18 6.02 3.37
C PRO A 421 -20.36 5.09 3.62
N SER A 422 -20.08 4.00 4.32
CA SER A 422 -21.08 3.04 4.78
C SER A 422 -20.52 2.29 5.98
N ALA A 423 -21.38 1.98 6.95
CA ALA A 423 -21.05 1.08 8.04
C ALA A 423 -21.41 -0.38 7.71
N ASP A 424 -21.60 -0.73 6.44
CA ASP A 424 -21.77 -2.12 6.02
C ASP A 424 -20.61 -3.01 6.50
N PRO A 425 -20.85 -4.24 7.00
CA PRO A 425 -19.78 -5.13 7.46
C PRO A 425 -18.72 -5.36 6.37
N GLY A 426 -17.45 -5.15 6.72
CA GLY A 426 -16.29 -5.19 5.84
C GLY A 426 -15.85 -3.83 5.29
N SER A 427 -16.65 -2.77 5.44
CA SER A 427 -16.26 -1.41 5.03
C SER A 427 -15.36 -0.76 6.06
N LYS A 428 -14.56 0.22 5.65
CA LYS A 428 -13.82 1.09 6.57
C LYS A 428 -14.79 1.97 7.37
N LEU A 429 -14.51 2.15 8.66
CA LEU A 429 -15.28 3.02 9.56
C LEU A 429 -15.39 4.44 8.97
N PRO A 430 -16.61 5.00 8.80
CA PRO A 430 -16.75 6.36 8.32
C PRO A 430 -16.16 7.40 9.28
N HIS A 431 -15.34 8.30 8.72
CA HIS A 431 -14.81 9.46 9.42
C HIS A 431 -15.89 10.51 9.69
N MET A 432 -15.89 11.06 10.91
CA MET A 432 -16.49 12.35 11.26
C MET A 432 -15.71 12.96 12.44
N ASN A 433 -15.63 14.28 12.49
CA ASN A 433 -15.15 14.97 13.68
C ASN A 433 -16.20 14.90 14.79
N VAL A 434 -15.78 14.47 15.97
CA VAL A 434 -16.60 14.37 17.17
C VAL A 434 -15.90 15.08 18.32
N ARG A 435 -16.66 15.57 19.29
CA ARG A 435 -16.14 16.19 20.51
C ARG A 435 -16.17 15.18 21.65
N ALA A 436 -15.01 14.85 22.20
CA ALA A 436 -14.94 14.06 23.43
C ALA A 436 -15.50 14.88 24.60
N LEU A 437 -16.55 14.39 25.26
CA LEU A 437 -17.28 15.20 26.26
C LEU A 437 -16.54 15.36 27.59
N ALA A 438 -15.58 14.48 27.89
CA ALA A 438 -14.74 14.60 29.08
C ALA A 438 -13.59 15.60 28.91
N SER A 439 -12.90 15.59 27.76
CA SER A 439 -11.73 16.46 27.49
C SER A 439 -12.06 17.71 26.68
N MET A 440 -13.22 17.77 26.05
CA MET A 440 -13.64 18.77 25.05
C MET A 440 -12.77 18.81 23.79
N GLU A 441 -11.89 17.83 23.59
CA GLU A 441 -11.07 17.71 22.39
C GLU A 441 -11.90 17.28 21.17
N VAL A 442 -11.53 17.81 20.01
CA VAL A 442 -12.11 17.39 18.73
C VAL A 442 -11.23 16.30 18.13
N ILE A 443 -11.81 15.13 17.92
CA ILE A 443 -11.13 13.94 17.40
C ILE A 443 -11.93 13.36 16.22
N SER A 444 -11.28 12.54 15.39
CA SER A 444 -11.95 11.74 14.38
C SER A 444 -12.61 10.51 15.01
N THR A 445 -13.72 10.03 14.45
CA THR A 445 -14.27 8.70 14.78
C THR A 445 -13.26 7.56 14.56
N LEU A 446 -12.28 7.74 13.67
CA LEU A 446 -11.17 6.81 13.47
C LEU A 446 -10.20 6.77 14.67
N ASP A 447 -10.01 7.90 15.36
CA ASP A 447 -9.11 8.01 16.52
C ASP A 447 -9.65 7.27 17.76
N LEU A 448 -10.90 6.80 17.70
CA LEU A 448 -11.51 6.00 18.74
C LEU A 448 -11.01 4.56 18.76
N VAL A 449 -10.49 4.06 17.63
CA VAL A 449 -9.92 2.72 17.49
C VAL A 449 -8.51 2.73 18.10
N SER A 450 -8.19 1.75 18.95
CA SER A 450 -6.86 1.66 19.58
C SER A 450 -5.84 1.05 18.62
N GLY A 451 -4.67 1.69 18.49
CA GLY A 451 -3.52 1.15 17.77
C GLY A 451 -2.57 0.30 18.63
N ASP A 452 -2.69 0.35 19.96
CA ASP A 452 -1.68 -0.17 20.89
C ASP A 452 -2.02 -1.56 21.45
N LYS A 453 -3.28 -2.00 21.35
CA LYS A 453 -3.77 -3.29 21.84
C LYS A 453 -4.85 -3.87 20.93
N VAL A 454 -5.08 -5.18 21.04
CA VAL A 454 -6.19 -5.85 20.37
C VAL A 454 -7.50 -5.47 21.07
N GLU A 455 -8.07 -4.35 20.66
CA GLU A 455 -9.31 -3.80 21.21
C GLU A 455 -10.31 -3.50 20.08
N PHE A 456 -11.53 -3.98 20.25
CA PHE A 456 -12.65 -3.66 19.36
C PHE A 456 -13.33 -2.38 19.83
N LEU A 457 -13.88 -1.61 18.91
CA LEU A 457 -14.67 -0.42 19.22
C LEU A 457 -16.15 -0.71 18.97
N LEU A 458 -16.99 -0.54 19.99
CA LEU A 458 -18.44 -0.62 19.86
C LEU A 458 -19.02 0.79 19.94
N ILE A 459 -19.53 1.30 18.82
CA ILE A 459 -20.21 2.60 18.75
C ILE A 459 -21.71 2.38 18.90
N ILE A 460 -22.34 3.06 19.86
CA ILE A 460 -23.76 2.94 20.16
C ILE A 460 -24.48 4.29 20.21
N ALA A 461 -25.78 4.27 19.94
CA ALA A 461 -26.67 5.37 20.28
C ALA A 461 -26.95 5.40 21.81
N PRO A 462 -27.17 6.58 22.43
CA PRO A 462 -27.42 6.73 23.87
C PRO A 462 -28.84 6.30 24.27
N LEU A 463 -29.20 5.03 24.03
CA LEU A 463 -30.53 4.47 24.33
C LEU A 463 -30.41 3.25 25.27
N PRO A 464 -31.42 3.01 26.16
CA PRO A 464 -31.37 1.94 27.16
C PRO A 464 -31.06 0.54 26.60
N GLU A 465 -31.58 0.21 25.43
CA GLU A 465 -31.34 -1.08 24.76
C GLU A 465 -29.89 -1.26 24.32
N PHE A 466 -29.20 -0.18 23.93
CA PHE A 466 -27.79 -0.25 23.53
C PHE A 466 -26.84 -0.17 24.72
N TYR A 467 -27.23 0.43 25.84
CA TYR A 467 -26.50 0.25 27.10
C TYR A 467 -26.50 -1.21 27.56
N ARG A 468 -27.63 -1.93 27.40
CA ARG A 468 -27.67 -3.39 27.64
C ARG A 468 -26.73 -4.15 26.70
N LEU A 469 -26.69 -3.78 25.42
CA LEU A 469 -25.77 -4.37 24.44
C LEU A 469 -24.31 -4.08 24.80
N ALA A 470 -23.98 -2.86 25.20
CA ALA A 470 -22.63 -2.46 25.61
C ALA A 470 -22.14 -3.24 26.84
N ARG A 471 -22.98 -3.40 27.87
CA ARG A 471 -22.66 -4.25 29.04
C ARG A 471 -22.37 -5.69 28.61
N ALA A 472 -23.20 -6.24 27.74
CA ALA A 472 -22.97 -7.58 27.21
C ALA A 472 -21.66 -7.66 26.40
N ALA A 473 -21.30 -6.63 25.64
CA ALA A 473 -20.05 -6.60 24.87
C ALA A 473 -18.82 -6.54 25.76
N LEU A 474 -18.86 -5.71 26.81
CA LEU A 474 -17.80 -5.62 27.81
C LEU A 474 -17.59 -6.96 28.53
N MET A 475 -18.69 -7.60 28.98
CA MET A 475 -18.64 -8.91 29.63
C MET A 475 -18.12 -10.01 28.69
N VAL A 476 -18.67 -10.11 27.47
CA VAL A 476 -18.28 -11.15 26.52
C VAL A 476 -16.84 -10.94 26.05
N ALA A 477 -16.36 -9.71 25.88
CA ALA A 477 -14.97 -9.46 25.52
C ALA A 477 -13.99 -10.05 26.55
N GLU A 478 -14.29 -9.92 27.84
CA GLU A 478 -13.51 -10.53 28.93
C GLU A 478 -13.48 -12.07 28.83
N GLU A 479 -14.61 -12.70 28.49
CA GLU A 479 -14.69 -14.16 28.25
C GLU A 479 -13.74 -14.62 27.13
N PHE A 480 -13.56 -13.80 26.10
CA PHE A 480 -12.67 -14.04 24.96
C PHE A 480 -11.25 -13.50 25.15
N LYS A 481 -10.91 -13.01 26.35
CA LYS A 481 -9.60 -12.39 26.67
C LYS A 481 -9.24 -11.20 25.76
N THR A 482 -10.23 -10.54 25.19
CA THR A 482 -10.06 -9.33 24.39
C THR A 482 -10.65 -8.12 25.13
N SER A 483 -10.61 -6.95 24.50
CA SER A 483 -11.15 -5.72 25.06
C SER A 483 -12.12 -5.07 24.09
N VAL A 484 -13.15 -4.44 24.62
CA VAL A 484 -14.07 -3.57 23.88
C VAL A 484 -14.05 -2.20 24.51
N ARG A 485 -13.82 -1.17 23.70
CA ARG A 485 -14.08 0.22 24.07
C ARG A 485 -15.47 0.59 23.59
N VAL A 486 -16.30 1.13 24.47
CA VAL A 486 -17.66 1.57 24.13
C VAL A 486 -17.67 3.06 23.84
N CYS A 487 -18.12 3.47 22.67
CA CYS A 487 -18.33 4.87 22.30
C CYS A 487 -19.82 5.17 22.28
N ILE A 488 -20.26 6.10 23.12
CA ILE A 488 -21.62 6.60 23.15
C ILE A 488 -21.66 7.87 22.29
N LEU A 489 -22.34 7.80 21.15
CA LEU A 489 -22.38 8.89 20.19
C LEU A 489 -23.65 9.72 20.33
N TRP A 490 -23.50 10.92 20.89
CA TRP A 490 -24.56 11.89 21.11
C TRP A 490 -24.79 12.77 19.87
N SER A 491 -26.06 13.10 19.62
CA SER A 491 -26.45 14.03 18.54
C SER A 491 -25.92 15.45 18.80
N ALA A 492 -25.62 16.19 17.72
CA ALA A 492 -25.23 17.60 17.78
C ALA A 492 -26.31 18.49 18.42
N ASP A 493 -27.58 18.08 18.33
CA ASP A 493 -28.72 18.90 18.76
C ASP A 493 -28.96 18.86 20.29
N ILE A 494 -28.24 17.99 21.01
CA ILE A 494 -28.38 17.84 22.46
C ILE A 494 -27.58 18.93 23.18
N THR A 495 -28.28 19.79 23.93
CA THR A 495 -27.70 20.93 24.67
C THR A 495 -27.34 20.60 26.11
N ARG A 496 -27.86 19.50 26.67
CA ARG A 496 -27.52 18.96 28.00
C ARG A 496 -27.38 17.45 27.93
N ILE A 497 -26.17 16.96 28.20
CA ILE A 497 -25.91 15.55 28.46
C ILE A 497 -26.14 15.36 29.96
N GLU A 498 -27.31 14.90 30.35
CA GLU A 498 -27.49 14.31 31.67
C GLU A 498 -26.75 12.97 31.64
N SER A 499 -25.52 12.95 32.14
CA SER A 499 -24.55 11.85 32.01
C SER A 499 -25.02 10.57 32.73
N SER A 500 -25.97 9.84 32.13
CA SER A 500 -26.43 8.53 32.60
C SER A 500 -25.45 7.41 32.24
N SER A 501 -24.53 7.63 31.30
CA SER A 501 -23.58 6.62 30.80
C SER A 501 -22.76 5.98 31.91
N LYS A 502 -22.31 6.78 32.89
CA LYS A 502 -21.51 6.29 34.03
C LYS A 502 -22.30 5.33 34.92
N GLU A 503 -23.58 5.61 35.16
CA GLU A 503 -24.45 4.74 35.95
C GLU A 503 -24.85 3.50 35.16
N GLU A 504 -25.15 3.67 33.87
CA GLU A 504 -25.53 2.58 32.96
C GLU A 504 -24.39 1.59 32.69
N LEU A 505 -23.14 2.04 32.66
CA LEU A 505 -21.98 1.20 32.34
C LEU A 505 -21.12 0.84 33.54
N ALA A 506 -21.53 1.18 34.77
CA ALA A 506 -20.82 0.72 35.97
C ALA A 506 -20.79 -0.82 36.05
N PRO A 507 -19.66 -1.43 36.47
CA PRO A 507 -18.42 -0.82 36.96
C PRO A 507 -17.36 -0.57 35.87
N TRP A 508 -17.67 -0.76 34.59
CA TRP A 508 -16.69 -0.62 33.51
C TRP A 508 -16.34 0.85 33.26
N GLU A 509 -15.06 1.11 33.04
CA GLU A 509 -14.52 2.45 32.74
C GLU A 509 -14.07 2.59 31.28
N ASN A 510 -14.08 1.50 30.49
CA ASN A 510 -13.61 1.50 29.11
C ASN A 510 -14.68 2.03 28.13
N TYR A 511 -15.16 3.24 28.39
CA TYR A 511 -16.12 3.92 27.54
C TYR A 511 -15.77 5.40 27.34
N ILE A 512 -16.35 6.00 26.30
CA ILE A 512 -16.23 7.43 26.01
C ILE A 512 -17.54 7.97 25.48
N ASP A 513 -17.96 9.10 26.03
CA ASP A 513 -19.06 9.90 25.51
C ASP A 513 -18.52 10.92 24.50
N VAL A 514 -19.02 10.88 23.28
CA VAL A 514 -18.65 11.83 22.22
C VAL A 514 -19.88 12.46 21.59
N GLN A 515 -19.79 13.74 21.25
CA GLN A 515 -20.86 14.46 20.56
C GLN A 515 -20.49 14.70 19.10
N GLU A 516 -21.40 14.43 18.18
CA GLU A 516 -21.16 14.70 16.76
C GLU A 516 -20.94 16.21 16.50
N ILE A 517 -20.02 16.53 15.60
CA ILE A 517 -19.82 17.90 15.12
C ILE A 517 -20.28 17.96 13.67
N ARG A 518 -21.46 18.55 13.44
CA ARG A 518 -21.94 18.85 12.08
C ARG A 518 -21.15 20.01 11.50
N GLN A 519 -20.68 19.88 10.27
CA GLN A 519 -20.14 21.00 9.50
C GLN A 519 -21.28 21.69 8.74
N PRO A 520 -21.73 22.88 9.17
CA PRO A 520 -22.94 23.51 8.62
C PRO A 520 -22.84 23.86 7.13
N SER A 521 -21.62 24.01 6.60
CA SER A 521 -21.35 24.39 5.22
C SER A 521 -21.38 23.22 4.22
N THR A 522 -21.38 21.97 4.68
CA THR A 522 -21.15 20.81 3.79
C THR A 522 -22.22 19.70 3.88
N SER A 523 -22.90 19.52 5.01
CA SER A 523 -23.98 18.52 5.14
C SER A 523 -24.82 18.71 6.41
N THR A 524 -26.13 18.47 6.32
CA THR A 524 -27.03 18.35 7.49
C THR A 524 -27.17 16.91 8.00
N ALA A 525 -26.54 15.94 7.33
CA ALA A 525 -26.64 14.53 7.67
C ALA A 525 -25.93 14.23 9.00
N SER A 526 -26.58 13.44 9.86
CA SER A 526 -25.97 12.91 11.09
C SER A 526 -24.89 11.88 10.76
N TRP A 527 -24.07 11.51 11.75
CA TRP A 527 -23.11 10.43 11.55
C TRP A 527 -23.79 9.09 11.20
N TRP A 528 -24.95 8.81 11.79
CA TRP A 528 -25.72 7.60 11.50
C TRP A 528 -26.20 7.57 10.04
N ASP A 529 -26.61 8.72 9.49
CA ASP A 529 -26.97 8.85 8.07
C ASP A 529 -25.76 8.58 7.16
N VAL A 530 -24.58 9.13 7.51
CA VAL A 530 -23.31 8.87 6.81
C VAL A 530 -22.96 7.38 6.84
N CYS A 531 -23.27 6.69 7.94
CA CYS A 531 -23.10 5.26 8.10
C CYS A 531 -24.16 4.41 7.41
N GLN A 532 -25.19 5.01 6.80
CA GLN A 532 -26.38 4.33 6.27
C GLN A 532 -27.11 3.48 7.32
N MET A 533 -27.09 3.99 8.55
CA MET A 533 -27.72 3.43 9.73
C MET A 533 -28.92 4.28 10.13
N THR A 534 -29.84 3.70 10.88
CA THR A 534 -30.82 4.47 11.64
C THR A 534 -30.16 5.04 12.91
N ASP A 535 -30.71 6.12 13.46
CA ASP A 535 -30.29 6.84 14.68
C ASP A 535 -30.28 6.00 15.98
N LYS A 536 -30.47 4.68 15.86
CA LYS A 536 -30.76 3.73 16.94
C LYS A 536 -30.06 2.40 16.70
N GLY A 537 -28.78 2.44 16.32
CA GLY A 537 -28.02 1.23 16.01
C GLY A 537 -26.80 1.02 16.89
N ALA A 538 -26.06 -0.04 16.56
CA ALA A 538 -24.72 -0.28 17.07
C ALA A 538 -23.81 -0.75 15.93
N ILE A 539 -22.54 -0.36 15.98
CA ILE A 539 -21.50 -0.75 15.02
C ILE A 539 -20.30 -1.27 15.82
N LEU A 540 -19.88 -2.50 15.53
CA LEU A 540 -18.66 -3.10 16.06
C LEU A 540 -17.54 -3.00 15.04
N VAL A 541 -16.45 -2.38 15.42
CA VAL A 541 -15.29 -2.07 14.57
C VAL A 541 -14.07 -2.84 15.08
N ARG A 542 -13.31 -3.38 14.14
CA ARG A 542 -12.06 -4.13 14.37
C ARG A 542 -10.89 -3.18 14.69
N PRO A 543 -9.80 -3.74 15.24
CA PRO A 543 -8.56 -2.98 15.44
C PRO A 543 -7.97 -2.37 14.16
N ASP A 544 -8.30 -2.89 12.97
CA ASP A 544 -7.85 -2.34 11.69
C ASP A 544 -8.85 -1.38 11.03
N GLU A 545 -9.71 -0.75 11.83
CA GLU A 545 -10.70 0.27 11.42
C GLU A 545 -11.82 -0.23 10.50
N HIS A 546 -11.98 -1.54 10.33
CA HIS A 546 -13.06 -2.11 9.50
C HIS A 546 -14.25 -2.51 10.35
N VAL A 547 -15.46 -2.27 9.85
CA VAL A 547 -16.69 -2.70 10.51
C VAL A 547 -16.78 -4.22 10.46
N ALA A 548 -16.81 -4.87 11.61
CA ALA A 548 -16.99 -6.33 11.71
C ALA A 548 -18.47 -6.73 11.74
N TRP A 549 -19.31 -5.95 12.39
CA TRP A 549 -20.72 -6.27 12.62
C TRP A 549 -21.52 -5.00 12.93
N ARG A 550 -22.83 -5.00 12.67
CA ARG A 550 -23.73 -3.90 13.03
C ARG A 550 -25.15 -4.40 13.30
N VAL A 551 -25.94 -3.57 13.98
CA VAL A 551 -27.41 -3.71 14.09
C VAL A 551 -28.09 -2.36 13.92
N LYS A 552 -29.12 -2.29 13.09
CA LYS A 552 -29.80 -1.02 12.77
C LYS A 552 -30.83 -0.59 13.82
N SER A 553 -31.59 -1.51 14.40
CA SER A 553 -32.74 -1.20 15.25
C SER A 553 -32.81 -2.02 16.55
N GLY A 554 -31.67 -2.59 16.96
CA GLY A 554 -31.54 -3.46 18.13
C GLY A 554 -31.23 -4.93 17.80
N VAL A 555 -30.79 -5.68 18.82
CA VAL A 555 -30.57 -7.13 18.72
C VAL A 555 -31.86 -7.87 19.04
N SER A 556 -32.27 -8.80 18.19
CA SER A 556 -33.38 -9.72 18.50
C SER A 556 -32.91 -10.80 19.50
N GLY A 557 -33.48 -10.83 20.70
CA GLY A 557 -33.16 -11.83 21.72
C GLY A 557 -32.15 -11.34 22.77
N ASP A 558 -31.40 -12.27 23.36
CA ASP A 558 -30.41 -11.97 24.40
C ASP A 558 -29.10 -11.41 23.80
N PRO A 559 -28.69 -10.17 24.17
CA PRO A 559 -27.46 -9.56 23.69
C PRO A 559 -26.19 -10.37 23.98
N ASN A 560 -26.13 -11.10 25.10
CA ASN A 560 -24.95 -11.89 25.45
C ASN A 560 -24.77 -13.07 24.48
N THR A 561 -25.85 -13.78 24.19
CA THR A 561 -25.86 -14.89 23.23
C THR A 561 -25.45 -14.42 21.83
N GLU A 562 -25.98 -13.29 21.37
CA GLU A 562 -25.63 -12.74 20.06
C GLU A 562 -24.16 -12.30 20.02
N LEU A 563 -23.67 -11.59 21.03
CA LEU A 563 -22.27 -11.14 21.04
C LEU A 563 -21.29 -12.31 21.18
N ARG A 564 -21.62 -13.37 21.92
CA ARG A 564 -20.82 -14.61 21.91
C ARG A 564 -20.74 -15.22 20.52
N ARG A 565 -21.85 -15.25 19.77
CA ARG A 565 -21.87 -15.70 18.37
C ARG A 565 -20.96 -14.84 17.50
N VAL A 566 -21.06 -13.51 17.64
CA VAL A 566 -20.24 -12.54 16.92
C VAL A 566 -18.76 -12.77 17.21
N PHE A 567 -18.31 -12.69 18.48
CA PHE A 567 -16.90 -12.88 18.84
C PHE A 567 -16.37 -14.26 18.50
N THR A 568 -17.17 -15.33 18.66
CA THR A 568 -16.79 -16.68 18.23
C THR A 568 -16.46 -16.74 16.75
N SER A 569 -17.18 -15.98 15.92
CA SER A 569 -16.96 -15.98 14.46
C SER A 569 -15.81 -15.06 14.07
N LEU A 570 -15.66 -13.91 14.74
CA LEU A 570 -14.60 -12.94 14.43
C LEU A 570 -13.20 -13.40 14.84
N LEU A 571 -13.09 -14.20 15.89
CA LEU A 571 -11.81 -14.65 16.47
C LEU A 571 -11.41 -16.07 16.04
N LYS A 572 -12.03 -16.60 14.98
CA LYS A 572 -11.76 -17.92 14.41
C LYS A 572 -11.17 -17.87 13.02
#